data_AF-A0A8J4M2B1-F1
#
_entry.id   AF-A0A8J4M2B1-F1
#
_cell.length_a   1.000
_cell.length_b   1.000
_cell.length_c   1.000
_cell.angle_alpha   90.00
_cell.angle_beta   90.00
_cell.angle_gamma   90.00
#
_symmetry.space_group_name_H-M   'P 1'
#
loop_
_entity.id
_entity.type
_entity.pdbx_description
1 polymer ?
#
loop_
_entity_poly.entity_id
_entity_poly.type
_entity_poly.pdbx_seq_one_letter_code
_entity_poly.pdbx_strand_id
1 'polypeptide(L)'
;MKTYTPQEVAKKIQHTLVTPDASEKDIAKVVEECLTYQFDGAMVQPCWIPFVKKKLEGSGVKVCTALGFPMGGMMTSSKVAEVVEVFDAGADEIDFMPNYGWFKSGKEAEFQAEIAAVVQAAKGKTVKIMLEFGMLNREEKIRAATLAKEAGVTYLKNSSGWGQGGHATVEDIALLKEIANGEVGVKASGGIRNFDAAVKILNAGAELIGTSGSVKIVTGEGEESSIY
;
A
#
# COMPACT_ATOMS: atom_id res chain seq x y z
N MET A 1 -11.23 -15.85 -15.49
CA MET A 1 -10.47 -14.61 -15.23
C MET A 1 -11.20 -13.44 -15.84
N LYS A 2 -11.23 -12.30 -15.16
CA LYS A 2 -11.75 -11.05 -15.70
C LYS A 2 -10.70 -10.42 -16.63
N THR A 3 -11.15 -9.89 -17.76
CA THR A 3 -10.33 -9.08 -18.65
C THR A 3 -10.36 -7.64 -18.18
N TYR A 4 -9.23 -6.94 -18.27
CA TYR A 4 -9.13 -5.52 -17.94
C TYR A 4 -8.59 -4.76 -19.15
N THR A 5 -9.01 -3.50 -19.29
CA THR A 5 -8.38 -2.50 -20.16
C THR A 5 -7.28 -1.74 -19.40
N PRO A 6 -6.33 -1.09 -20.09
CA PRO A 6 -5.34 -0.21 -19.44
C PRO A 6 -5.96 0.86 -18.53
N GLN A 7 -7.09 1.45 -18.94
CA GLN A 7 -7.79 2.47 -18.17
C GLN A 7 -8.42 1.90 -16.89
N GLU A 8 -8.99 0.70 -16.94
CA GLU A 8 -9.49 0.02 -15.74
C GLU A 8 -8.37 -0.37 -14.77
N VAL A 9 -7.21 -0.78 -15.29
CA VAL A 9 -6.01 -1.04 -14.47
C VAL A 9 -5.49 0.27 -13.86
N ALA A 10 -5.47 1.38 -14.61
CA ALA A 10 -5.06 2.69 -14.09
C ALA A 10 -5.86 3.09 -12.83
N LYS A 11 -7.17 2.90 -12.86
CA LYS A 11 -8.09 3.16 -11.73
C LYS A 11 -7.88 2.25 -10.52
N LYS A 12 -6.97 1.28 -10.61
CA LYS A 12 -6.58 0.37 -9.54
C LYS A 12 -5.15 0.61 -9.07
N ILE A 13 -4.41 1.54 -9.68
CA ILE A 13 -3.01 1.80 -9.37
C ILE A 13 -2.88 3.02 -8.46
N GLN A 14 -2.17 2.85 -7.35
CA GLN A 14 -1.58 3.92 -6.56
C GLN A 14 -0.14 4.15 -7.02
N HIS A 15 0.06 5.21 -7.81
CA HIS A 15 1.34 5.54 -8.40
C HIS A 15 2.31 6.02 -7.31
N THR A 16 3.41 5.28 -7.14
CA THR A 16 4.21 5.33 -5.92
C THR A 16 5.60 5.88 -6.17
N LEU A 17 5.98 6.91 -5.40
CA LEU A 17 7.36 7.38 -5.24
C LEU A 17 7.62 7.73 -3.77
N VAL A 18 8.34 6.84 -3.08
CA VAL A 18 8.64 6.96 -1.64
C VAL A 18 10.13 6.70 -1.34
N THR A 19 11.00 6.88 -2.35
CA THR A 19 12.45 6.75 -2.15
C THR A 19 12.99 7.96 -1.37
N PRO A 20 14.00 7.80 -0.50
CA PRO A 20 14.50 8.90 0.34
C PRO A 20 14.98 10.14 -0.43
N ASP A 21 15.36 9.99 -1.70
CA ASP A 21 15.89 11.03 -2.57
C ASP A 21 14.82 11.72 -3.44
N ALA A 22 13.55 11.37 -3.31
CA ALA A 22 12.47 11.95 -4.11
C ALA A 22 12.35 13.47 -3.88
N SER A 23 12.72 14.24 -4.90
CA SER A 23 12.69 15.71 -4.87
C SER A 23 11.31 16.26 -5.23
N GLU A 24 11.07 17.56 -5.00
CA GLU A 24 9.83 18.23 -5.41
C GLU A 24 9.57 18.06 -6.91
N LYS A 25 10.62 18.08 -7.74
CA LYS A 25 10.51 17.88 -9.20
C LYS A 25 10.00 16.48 -9.53
N ASP A 26 10.48 15.45 -8.83
CA ASP A 26 10.05 14.08 -9.05
C ASP A 26 8.59 13.89 -8.60
N ILE A 27 8.22 14.54 -7.49
CA ILE A 27 6.84 14.54 -6.99
C ILE A 27 5.89 15.31 -7.92
N ALA A 28 6.33 16.42 -8.52
CA ALA A 28 5.56 17.13 -9.53
C ALA A 28 5.26 16.24 -10.74
N LYS A 29 6.22 15.41 -11.15
CA LYS A 29 6.03 14.42 -12.21
C LYS A 29 5.02 13.33 -11.80
N VAL A 30 5.08 12.83 -10.57
CA VAL A 30 4.08 11.87 -10.03
C VAL A 30 2.66 12.46 -10.12
N VAL A 31 2.51 13.73 -9.76
CA VAL A 31 1.23 14.45 -9.87
C VAL A 31 0.76 14.52 -11.33
N GLU A 32 1.63 14.93 -12.25
CA GLU A 32 1.30 15.02 -13.68
C GLU A 32 0.87 13.67 -14.25
N GLU A 33 1.59 12.60 -13.94
CA GLU A 33 1.27 11.24 -14.41
C GLU A 33 -0.05 10.76 -13.80
N CYS A 34 -0.30 11.02 -12.52
CA CYS A 34 -1.59 10.73 -11.89
C CYS A 34 -2.76 11.44 -12.57
N LEU A 35 -2.61 12.71 -12.93
CA LEU A 35 -3.65 13.47 -13.63
C LEU A 35 -3.84 12.97 -15.06
N THR A 36 -2.76 12.66 -15.76
CA THR A 36 -2.78 12.20 -17.16
C THR A 36 -3.45 10.83 -17.29
N TYR A 37 -3.01 9.86 -16.48
CA TYR A 37 -3.50 8.48 -16.56
C TYR A 37 -4.66 8.19 -15.61
N GLN A 38 -5.07 9.19 -14.82
CA GLN A 38 -6.24 9.12 -13.97
C GLN A 38 -6.14 7.96 -12.95
N PHE A 39 -4.96 7.78 -12.38
CA PHE A 39 -4.64 6.75 -11.38
C PHE A 39 -5.53 6.87 -10.13
N ASP A 40 -5.62 5.80 -9.33
CA ASP A 40 -6.40 5.79 -8.08
C ASP A 40 -5.87 6.83 -7.06
N GLY A 41 -4.55 6.92 -6.94
CA GLY A 41 -3.91 7.83 -6.00
C GLY A 41 -2.42 8.05 -6.26
N ALA A 42 -1.91 9.18 -5.76
CA ALA A 42 -0.49 9.47 -5.66
C ALA A 42 0.03 9.04 -4.29
N MET A 43 0.94 8.08 -4.25
CA MET A 43 1.57 7.57 -3.02
C MET A 43 2.96 8.20 -2.85
N VAL A 44 3.08 9.10 -1.87
CA VAL A 44 4.26 9.95 -1.65
C VAL A 44 4.70 9.94 -0.19
N GLN A 45 5.93 10.41 0.08
CA GLN A 45 6.39 10.62 1.46
C GLN A 45 5.54 11.70 2.17
N PRO A 46 5.40 11.63 3.51
CA PRO A 46 4.56 12.56 4.28
C PRO A 46 4.85 14.04 4.03
N CYS A 47 6.13 14.43 3.89
CA CYS A 47 6.53 15.82 3.68
C CYS A 47 5.95 16.45 2.40
N TRP A 48 5.53 15.64 1.42
CA TRP A 48 5.00 16.11 0.15
C TRP A 48 3.47 16.24 0.13
N ILE A 49 2.77 15.82 1.19
CA ILE A 49 1.29 15.82 1.23
C ILE A 49 0.70 17.20 0.92
N PRO A 50 1.14 18.32 1.53
CA PRO A 50 0.53 19.63 1.25
C PRO A 50 0.72 20.06 -0.20
N PHE A 51 1.89 19.79 -0.79
CA PHE A 51 2.18 20.07 -2.19
C PHE A 51 1.27 19.27 -3.11
N VAL A 52 1.21 17.95 -2.90
CA VAL A 52 0.41 17.04 -3.73
C VAL A 52 -1.08 17.33 -3.59
N LYS A 53 -1.58 17.59 -2.37
CA LYS A 53 -2.99 17.92 -2.13
C LYS A 53 -3.44 19.15 -2.90
N LYS A 54 -2.63 20.22 -2.86
CA LYS A 54 -2.90 21.44 -3.62
C LYS A 54 -2.95 21.19 -5.12
N LYS A 55 -2.08 20.34 -5.65
CA LYS A 55 -1.99 20.08 -7.08
C LYS A 55 -3.06 19.13 -7.61
N LEU A 56 -3.58 18.23 -6.77
CA LEU A 56 -4.60 17.25 -7.12
C LEU A 56 -6.03 17.70 -6.78
N GLU A 57 -6.21 18.94 -6.32
CA GLU A 57 -7.52 19.47 -5.96
C GLU A 57 -8.53 19.35 -7.12
N GLY A 58 -9.71 18.82 -6.84
CA GLY A 58 -10.78 18.62 -7.84
C GLY A 58 -10.54 17.49 -8.85
N SER A 59 -9.39 16.82 -8.83
CA SER A 59 -9.06 15.78 -9.83
C SER A 59 -9.71 14.42 -9.57
N GLY A 60 -10.11 14.15 -8.32
CA GLY A 60 -10.56 12.83 -7.89
C GLY A 60 -9.45 11.81 -7.63
N VAL A 61 -8.17 12.17 -7.86
CA VAL A 61 -7.01 11.34 -7.48
C VAL A 61 -6.76 11.49 -5.98
N LYS A 62 -6.61 10.36 -5.27
CA LYS A 62 -6.35 10.35 -3.83
C LYS A 62 -4.91 10.74 -3.50
N VAL A 63 -4.70 11.43 -2.39
CA VAL A 63 -3.38 11.64 -1.78
C VAL A 63 -3.11 10.52 -0.77
N CYS A 64 -2.12 9.68 -1.06
CA CYS A 64 -1.75 8.55 -0.22
C CYS A 64 -0.34 8.78 0.36
N THR A 65 -0.10 8.26 1.56
CA THR A 65 1.25 8.30 2.15
C THR A 65 1.64 7.01 2.87
N ALA A 66 2.93 6.84 3.12
CA ALA A 66 3.50 5.71 3.83
C ALA A 66 4.05 6.14 5.21
N LEU A 67 3.68 5.44 6.28
CA LEU A 67 4.10 5.70 7.66
C LEU A 67 4.92 4.55 8.22
N GLY A 68 5.82 4.84 9.15
CA GLY A 68 6.66 3.80 9.73
C GLY A 68 7.63 3.16 8.73
N PHE A 69 7.71 3.68 7.51
CA PHE A 69 8.24 2.95 6.37
C PHE A 69 9.76 3.12 6.20
N PRO A 70 10.50 2.07 5.79
CA PRO A 70 10.07 0.68 5.66
C PRO A 70 10.30 -0.16 6.92
N MET A 71 10.78 0.43 8.03
CA MET A 71 11.29 -0.32 9.19
C MET A 71 10.22 -0.79 10.19
N GLY A 72 9.21 0.03 10.46
CA GLY A 72 8.09 -0.28 11.36
C GLY A 72 8.40 -0.28 12.86
N GLY A 73 9.66 -0.14 13.26
CA GLY A 73 10.10 -0.27 14.67
C GLY A 73 9.90 0.96 15.57
N MET A 74 9.17 1.98 15.11
CA MET A 74 8.89 3.18 15.91
C MET A 74 7.95 2.87 17.09
N MET A 75 7.96 3.73 18.11
CA MET A 75 6.97 3.68 19.18
C MET A 75 5.55 3.90 18.63
N THR A 76 4.56 3.21 19.20
CA THR A 76 3.14 3.36 18.84
C THR A 76 2.68 4.81 18.97
N SER A 77 3.12 5.54 20.00
CA SER A 77 2.78 6.96 20.18
C SER A 77 3.29 7.85 19.05
N SER A 78 4.49 7.57 18.52
CA SER A 78 5.04 8.28 17.35
C SER A 78 4.21 8.01 16.10
N LYS A 79 3.84 6.76 15.84
CA LYS A 79 2.96 6.41 14.70
C LYS A 79 1.59 7.07 14.82
N VAL A 80 0.98 7.06 16.01
CA VAL A 80 -0.32 7.71 16.25
C VAL A 80 -0.26 9.22 16.01
N ALA A 81 0.79 9.89 16.50
CA ALA A 81 0.98 11.32 16.25
C ALA A 81 1.12 11.61 14.75
N GLU A 82 1.94 10.81 14.05
CA GLU A 82 2.17 10.95 12.61
C GLU A 82 0.86 10.73 11.82
N VAL A 83 0.04 9.74 12.19
CA VAL A 83 -1.28 9.48 11.58
C VAL A 83 -2.17 10.72 11.64
N VAL A 84 -2.26 11.36 12.81
CA VAL A 84 -3.05 12.58 12.97
C VAL A 84 -2.50 13.69 12.08
N GLU A 85 -1.18 13.90 12.10
CA GLU A 85 -0.52 14.96 11.35
C GLU A 85 -0.71 14.80 9.83
N VAL A 86 -0.56 13.60 9.27
CA VAL A 86 -0.69 13.40 7.82
C VAL A 86 -2.13 13.56 7.33
N PHE A 87 -3.11 13.15 8.14
CA PHE A 87 -4.52 13.37 7.80
C PHE A 87 -4.91 14.85 7.92
N ASP A 88 -4.42 15.56 8.95
CA ASP A 88 -4.61 17.01 9.07
C ASP A 88 -3.92 17.78 7.94
N ALA A 89 -2.79 17.27 7.42
CA ALA A 89 -2.09 17.81 6.26
C ALA A 89 -2.81 17.55 4.91
N GLY A 90 -3.84 16.69 4.90
CA GLY A 90 -4.70 16.46 3.74
C GLY A 90 -4.49 15.13 3.02
N ALA A 91 -3.83 14.15 3.63
CA ALA A 91 -3.84 12.78 3.12
C ALA A 91 -5.27 12.23 3.11
N ASP A 92 -5.59 11.42 2.10
CA ASP A 92 -6.84 10.70 2.00
C ASP A 92 -6.70 9.27 2.56
N GLU A 93 -5.51 8.67 2.41
CA GLU A 93 -5.23 7.31 2.85
C GLU A 93 -3.79 7.13 3.34
N ILE A 94 -3.57 6.17 4.24
CA ILE A 94 -2.23 5.78 4.69
C ILE A 94 -1.96 4.29 4.43
N ASP A 95 -0.71 3.97 4.13
CA ASP A 95 -0.16 2.63 4.31
C ASP A 95 0.86 2.69 5.45
N PHE A 96 0.82 1.80 6.43
CA PHE A 96 1.79 1.81 7.52
C PHE A 96 2.48 0.46 7.71
N MET A 97 3.72 0.52 8.17
CA MET A 97 4.51 -0.64 8.56
C MET A 97 4.32 -0.95 10.05
N PRO A 98 3.79 -2.13 10.43
CA PRO A 98 3.60 -2.50 11.82
C PRO A 98 4.90 -2.99 12.45
N ASN A 99 4.92 -3.14 13.77
CA ASN A 99 6.11 -3.58 14.51
C ASN A 99 6.33 -5.10 14.41
N TYR A 100 6.99 -5.54 13.33
CA TYR A 100 7.31 -6.95 13.12
C TYR A 100 8.25 -7.54 14.17
N GLY A 101 9.04 -6.72 14.86
CA GLY A 101 9.89 -7.17 15.96
C GLY A 101 9.05 -7.76 17.11
N TRP A 102 7.92 -7.14 17.44
CA TRP A 102 6.98 -7.69 18.42
C TRP A 102 6.31 -8.96 17.93
N PHE A 103 5.79 -8.97 16.70
CA PHE A 103 5.17 -10.17 16.13
C PHE A 103 6.12 -11.39 16.13
N LYS A 104 7.36 -11.21 15.64
CA LYS A 104 8.39 -12.27 15.63
C LYS A 104 8.86 -12.69 17.03
N SER A 105 8.60 -11.88 18.05
CA SER A 105 8.90 -12.19 19.45
C SER A 105 7.72 -12.83 20.21
N GLY A 106 6.62 -13.16 19.53
CA GLY A 106 5.40 -13.68 20.17
C GLY A 106 4.62 -12.65 20.96
N LYS A 107 4.95 -11.35 20.82
CA LYS A 107 4.26 -10.21 21.43
C LYS A 107 3.07 -9.79 20.58
N GLU A 108 2.19 -10.74 20.29
CA GLU A 108 1.07 -10.55 19.36
C GLU A 108 0.02 -9.57 19.90
N ALA A 109 -0.17 -9.52 21.23
CA ALA A 109 -1.05 -8.55 21.86
C ALA A 109 -0.55 -7.11 21.66
N GLU A 110 0.76 -6.87 21.83
CA GLU A 110 1.35 -5.55 21.58
C GLU A 110 1.31 -5.18 20.09
N PHE A 111 1.55 -6.15 19.19
CA PHE A 111 1.41 -5.97 17.75
C PHE A 111 -0.01 -5.57 17.36
N GLN A 112 -1.02 -6.30 17.84
CA GLN A 112 -2.42 -6.01 17.55
C GLN A 112 -2.87 -4.67 18.16
N ALA A 113 -2.44 -4.36 19.38
CA ALA A 113 -2.75 -3.10 20.05
C ALA A 113 -2.18 -1.88 19.30
N GLU A 114 -0.98 -1.99 18.71
CA GLU A 114 -0.43 -0.93 17.84
C GLU A 114 -1.32 -0.68 16.63
N ILE A 115 -1.75 -1.75 15.95
CA ILE A 115 -2.60 -1.64 14.76
C ILE A 115 -3.92 -0.96 15.13
N ALA A 116 -4.55 -1.38 16.23
CA ALA A 116 -5.79 -0.79 16.71
C ALA A 116 -5.63 0.69 17.06
N ALA A 117 -4.50 1.09 17.67
CA ALA A 117 -4.22 2.48 17.99
C ALA A 117 -4.07 3.35 16.73
N VAL A 118 -3.38 2.84 15.69
CA VAL A 118 -3.25 3.51 14.39
C VAL A 118 -4.60 3.66 13.71
N VAL A 119 -5.42 2.60 13.69
CA VAL A 119 -6.78 2.63 13.13
C VAL A 119 -7.67 3.64 13.86
N GLN A 120 -7.61 3.67 15.20
CA GLN A 120 -8.37 4.63 16.00
C GLN A 120 -7.96 6.07 15.70
N ALA A 121 -6.65 6.34 15.59
CA ALA A 121 -6.12 7.67 15.28
C ALA A 121 -6.57 8.17 13.90
N ALA A 122 -6.82 7.27 12.96
CA ALA A 122 -7.29 7.58 11.61
C ALA A 122 -8.76 8.05 11.54
N LYS A 123 -9.54 7.92 12.62
CA LYS A 123 -10.93 8.41 12.73
C LYS A 123 -11.81 8.03 11.52
N GLY A 124 -11.70 6.78 11.06
CA GLY A 124 -12.49 6.23 9.95
C GLY A 124 -11.91 6.49 8.55
N LYS A 125 -10.72 7.11 8.43
CA LYS A 125 -9.97 7.19 7.17
C LYS A 125 -9.37 5.83 6.79
N THR A 126 -9.02 5.68 5.51
CA THR A 126 -8.43 4.45 4.97
C THR A 126 -7.04 4.19 5.55
N VAL A 127 -6.91 3.06 6.25
CA VAL A 127 -5.65 2.54 6.82
C VAL A 127 -5.31 1.20 6.20
N LYS A 128 -4.12 1.10 5.61
CA LYS A 128 -3.61 -0.14 4.99
C LYS A 128 -2.37 -0.62 5.73
N ILE A 129 -2.31 -1.90 6.09
CA ILE A 129 -1.16 -2.46 6.81
C ILE A 129 -0.22 -3.20 5.85
N MET A 130 1.08 -2.89 5.90
CA MET A 130 2.12 -3.62 5.15
C MET A 130 2.52 -4.88 5.92
N LEU A 131 2.29 -6.05 5.34
CA LEU A 131 2.44 -7.32 6.04
C LEU A 131 3.79 -8.05 5.82
N GLU A 132 4.67 -7.50 4.97
CA GLU A 132 5.97 -8.09 4.63
C GLU A 132 5.98 -9.60 4.45
N PHE A 133 5.07 -10.12 3.64
CA PHE A 133 4.83 -11.56 3.49
C PHE A 133 6.10 -12.36 3.13
N GLY A 134 7.04 -11.80 2.37
CA GLY A 134 8.30 -12.50 2.06
C GLY A 134 9.19 -12.80 3.28
N MET A 135 8.94 -12.21 4.44
CA MET A 135 9.65 -12.49 5.70
C MET A 135 8.92 -13.53 6.58
N LEU A 136 7.73 -13.96 6.17
CA LEU A 136 6.81 -14.77 6.98
C LEU A 136 6.62 -16.15 6.35
N ASN A 137 6.58 -17.19 7.19
CA ASN A 137 6.08 -18.49 6.75
C ASN A 137 4.54 -18.47 6.61
N ARG A 138 3.95 -19.53 6.05
CA ARG A 138 2.50 -19.59 5.79
C ARG A 138 1.65 -19.37 7.05
N GLU A 139 2.01 -19.95 8.18
CA GLU A 139 1.24 -19.78 9.42
C GLU A 139 1.34 -18.36 9.95
N GLU A 140 2.54 -17.77 9.90
CA GLU A 140 2.78 -16.38 10.27
C GLU A 140 2.00 -15.41 9.39
N LYS A 141 1.94 -15.65 8.07
CA LYS A 141 1.14 -14.86 7.12
C LYS A 141 -0.33 -14.83 7.54
N ILE A 142 -0.90 -16.00 7.84
CA ILE A 142 -2.29 -16.14 8.27
C ILE A 142 -2.52 -15.42 9.60
N ARG A 143 -1.66 -15.63 10.60
CA ARG A 143 -1.78 -15.00 11.91
C ARG A 143 -1.68 -13.47 11.83
N ALA A 144 -0.64 -12.94 11.19
CA ALA A 144 -0.43 -11.49 11.08
C ALA A 144 -1.59 -10.78 10.36
N ALA A 145 -2.05 -11.35 9.23
CA ALA A 145 -3.18 -10.81 8.47
C ALA A 145 -4.50 -10.87 9.26
N THR A 146 -4.73 -11.95 10.03
CA THR A 146 -5.94 -12.10 10.86
C THR A 146 -5.95 -11.07 12.00
N LEU A 147 -4.84 -10.95 12.75
CA LEU A 147 -4.71 -9.96 13.83
C LEU A 147 -4.95 -8.54 13.31
N ALA A 148 -4.42 -8.22 12.13
CA ALA A 148 -4.61 -6.91 11.53
C ALA A 148 -6.04 -6.65 11.09
N LYS A 149 -6.71 -7.64 10.49
CA LYS A 149 -8.14 -7.57 10.14
C LYS A 149 -8.99 -7.31 11.39
N GLU A 150 -8.77 -8.09 12.45
CA GLU A 150 -9.47 -7.96 13.74
C GLU A 150 -9.22 -6.59 14.41
N ALA A 151 -8.04 -6.00 14.22
CA ALA A 151 -7.70 -4.66 14.69
C ALA A 151 -8.34 -3.52 13.88
N GLY A 152 -9.06 -3.83 12.78
CA GLY A 152 -9.91 -2.88 12.05
C GLY A 152 -9.23 -2.14 10.90
N VAL A 153 -8.15 -2.66 10.32
CA VAL A 153 -7.56 -2.07 9.11
C VAL A 153 -8.54 -2.12 7.94
N THR A 154 -8.45 -1.17 7.02
CA THR A 154 -9.31 -1.15 5.81
C THR A 154 -8.76 -2.01 4.68
N TYR A 155 -7.44 -2.17 4.60
CA TYR A 155 -6.79 -3.04 3.62
C TYR A 155 -5.66 -3.85 4.25
N LEU A 156 -5.55 -5.11 3.83
CA LEU A 156 -4.34 -5.91 3.99
C LEU A 156 -3.43 -5.68 2.77
N LYS A 157 -2.15 -5.41 3.00
CA LYS A 157 -1.17 -5.23 1.93
C LYS A 157 -0.01 -6.20 2.10
N ASN A 158 0.35 -6.93 1.05
CA ASN A 158 1.34 -8.00 1.15
C ASN A 158 2.76 -7.51 1.49
N SER A 159 3.16 -6.31 1.04
CA SER A 159 4.57 -5.89 1.04
C SER A 159 4.75 -4.38 1.03
N SER A 160 5.89 -3.89 1.50
CA SER A 160 6.40 -2.53 1.44
C SER A 160 7.05 -2.23 0.08
N GLY A 161 7.46 -3.27 -0.66
CA GLY A 161 8.29 -3.18 -1.85
C GLY A 161 9.78 -2.99 -1.55
N TRP A 162 10.21 -3.09 -0.28
CA TRP A 162 11.60 -3.00 0.15
C TRP A 162 12.09 -4.31 0.79
N GLY A 163 13.38 -4.60 0.66
CA GLY A 163 14.02 -5.75 1.30
C GLY A 163 13.52 -7.12 0.82
N GLN A 164 13.78 -8.16 1.62
CA GLN A 164 13.42 -9.56 1.29
C GLN A 164 11.91 -9.80 1.22
N GLY A 165 11.10 -8.93 1.83
CA GLY A 165 9.63 -8.97 1.78
C GLY A 165 9.02 -8.41 0.50
N GLY A 166 9.84 -7.94 -0.45
CA GLY A 166 9.50 -6.93 -1.45
C GLY A 166 8.65 -7.31 -2.67
N HIS A 167 8.06 -8.51 -2.76
CA HIS A 167 7.40 -8.98 -3.99
C HIS A 167 5.95 -9.43 -3.75
N ALA A 168 5.08 -9.12 -4.70
CA ALA A 168 3.73 -9.67 -4.79
C ALA A 168 3.73 -10.92 -5.68
N THR A 169 3.24 -12.03 -5.14
CA THR A 169 2.96 -13.27 -5.89
C THR A 169 1.45 -13.48 -5.99
N VAL A 170 1.01 -14.28 -6.96
CA VAL A 170 -0.43 -14.57 -7.14
C VAL A 170 -0.96 -15.34 -5.93
N GLU A 171 -0.16 -16.24 -5.38
CA GLU A 171 -0.46 -17.09 -4.23
C GLU A 171 -0.65 -16.27 -2.96
N ASP A 172 0.23 -15.29 -2.72
CA ASP A 172 0.15 -14.42 -1.55
C ASP A 172 -1.07 -13.50 -1.60
N ILE A 173 -1.42 -13.01 -2.79
CA ILE A 173 -2.61 -12.18 -2.98
C ILE A 173 -3.89 -13.02 -2.86
N ALA A 174 -3.91 -14.23 -3.39
CA ALA A 174 -5.03 -15.16 -3.21
C ALA A 174 -5.24 -15.50 -1.74
N LEU A 175 -4.16 -15.80 -1.00
CA LEU A 175 -4.22 -16.04 0.44
C LEU A 175 -4.76 -14.82 1.21
N LEU A 176 -4.30 -13.60 0.88
CA LEU A 176 -4.86 -12.39 1.47
C LEU A 176 -6.34 -12.22 1.15
N LYS A 177 -6.76 -12.55 -0.08
CA LYS A 177 -8.18 -12.44 -0.45
C LYS A 177 -9.06 -13.41 0.34
N GLU A 178 -8.58 -14.62 0.58
CA GLU A 178 -9.25 -15.60 1.44
C GLU A 178 -9.40 -15.08 2.88
N ILE A 179 -8.31 -14.57 3.48
CA ILE A 179 -8.32 -14.05 4.85
C ILE A 179 -9.20 -12.80 4.99
N ALA A 180 -9.12 -11.91 3.99
CA ALA A 180 -9.90 -10.70 3.92
C ALA A 180 -11.41 -10.98 3.86
N ASN A 181 -11.81 -12.05 3.16
CA ASN A 181 -13.18 -12.57 3.10
C ASN A 181 -14.27 -11.51 2.78
N GLY A 182 -13.89 -10.46 2.05
CA GLY A 182 -14.78 -9.34 1.71
C GLY A 182 -15.03 -8.34 2.84
N GLU A 183 -14.45 -8.53 4.03
CA GLU A 183 -14.57 -7.61 5.18
C GLU A 183 -13.60 -6.43 5.06
N VAL A 184 -12.42 -6.69 4.48
CA VAL A 184 -11.38 -5.68 4.21
C VAL A 184 -10.88 -5.83 2.77
N GLY A 185 -10.29 -4.76 2.22
CA GLY A 185 -9.71 -4.80 0.88
C GLY A 185 -8.32 -5.45 0.85
N VAL A 186 -7.84 -5.79 -0.35
CA VAL A 186 -6.47 -6.30 -0.57
C VAL A 186 -5.70 -5.36 -1.49
N LYS A 187 -4.51 -4.93 -1.05
CA LYS A 187 -3.58 -4.14 -1.87
C LYS A 187 -2.33 -4.96 -2.16
N ALA A 188 -1.94 -5.05 -3.42
CA ALA A 188 -0.72 -5.70 -3.84
C ALA A 188 0.38 -4.68 -4.13
N SER A 189 1.62 -4.96 -3.74
CA SER A 189 2.77 -4.18 -4.20
C SER A 189 4.05 -4.99 -4.17
N GLY A 190 5.04 -4.50 -4.91
CA GLY A 190 6.34 -5.13 -5.02
C GLY A 190 6.49 -5.95 -6.30
N GLY A 191 7.42 -5.56 -7.17
CA GLY A 191 7.74 -6.32 -8.40
C GLY A 191 6.71 -6.26 -9.56
N ILE A 192 5.58 -5.58 -9.40
CA ILE A 192 4.55 -5.47 -10.46
C ILE A 192 4.97 -4.40 -11.48
N ARG A 193 5.47 -4.83 -12.65
CA ARG A 193 6.13 -3.94 -13.64
C ARG A 193 5.50 -3.88 -15.03
N ASN A 194 4.53 -4.74 -15.34
CA ASN A 194 3.86 -4.75 -16.64
C ASN A 194 2.35 -5.05 -16.52
N PHE A 195 1.65 -4.90 -17.64
CA PHE A 195 0.21 -5.04 -17.72
C PHE A 195 -0.28 -6.44 -17.34
N ASP A 196 0.31 -7.49 -17.91
CA ASP A 196 -0.10 -8.88 -17.64
C ASP A 196 0.09 -9.24 -16.17
N ALA A 197 1.18 -8.76 -15.57
CA ALA A 197 1.46 -8.90 -14.15
C ALA A 197 0.38 -8.24 -13.28
N ALA A 198 0.01 -7.00 -13.61
CA ALA A 198 -1.07 -6.30 -12.92
C ALA A 198 -2.40 -7.06 -13.06
N VAL A 199 -2.74 -7.54 -14.26
CA VAL A 199 -3.98 -8.30 -14.51
C VAL A 199 -4.03 -9.61 -13.74
N LYS A 200 -2.92 -10.35 -13.65
CA LYS A 200 -2.83 -11.58 -12.84
C LYS A 200 -3.08 -11.29 -11.36
N ILE A 201 -2.44 -10.25 -10.83
CA ILE A 201 -2.58 -9.83 -9.43
C ILE A 201 -4.01 -9.35 -9.12
N LEU A 202 -4.64 -8.59 -10.00
CA LEU A 202 -6.05 -8.19 -9.85
C LEU A 202 -6.99 -9.40 -9.88
N ASN A 203 -6.73 -10.36 -10.77
CA ASN A 203 -7.49 -11.60 -10.83
C ASN A 203 -7.28 -12.52 -9.62
N ALA A 204 -6.13 -12.42 -8.94
CA ALA A 204 -5.86 -13.12 -7.69
C ALA A 204 -6.67 -12.56 -6.50
N GLY A 205 -7.27 -11.37 -6.65
CA GLY A 205 -8.15 -10.77 -5.64
C GLY A 205 -7.68 -9.42 -5.11
N ALA A 206 -6.57 -8.87 -5.60
CA ALA A 206 -6.18 -7.51 -5.27
C ALA A 206 -7.19 -6.50 -5.82
N GLU A 207 -7.49 -5.50 -5.01
CA GLU A 207 -8.35 -4.36 -5.36
C GLU A 207 -7.56 -3.10 -5.68
N LEU A 208 -6.31 -3.02 -5.19
CA LEU A 208 -5.38 -1.93 -5.44
C LEU A 208 -3.97 -2.48 -5.71
N ILE A 209 -3.20 -1.75 -6.52
CA ILE A 209 -1.80 -2.03 -6.85
C ILE A 209 -0.95 -0.81 -6.48
N GLY A 210 0.07 -1.00 -5.64
CA GLY A 210 1.12 -0.01 -5.43
C GLY A 210 2.33 -0.31 -6.33
N THR A 211 2.72 0.64 -7.19
CA THR A 211 3.87 0.46 -8.09
C THR A 211 4.47 1.79 -8.56
N SER A 212 5.78 1.80 -8.78
CA SER A 212 6.49 2.87 -9.48
C SER A 212 6.55 2.66 -11.00
N GLY A 213 6.13 1.50 -11.50
CA GLY A 213 6.04 1.18 -12.93
C GLY A 213 4.68 1.49 -13.55
N SER A 214 3.88 2.35 -12.94
CA SER A 214 2.47 2.59 -13.30
C SER A 214 2.28 3.02 -14.76
N VAL A 215 3.08 3.97 -15.25
CA VAL A 215 3.01 4.47 -16.63
C VAL A 215 3.28 3.34 -17.61
N LYS A 216 4.39 2.62 -17.43
CA LYS A 216 4.75 1.45 -18.27
C LYS A 216 3.64 0.41 -18.32
N ILE A 217 2.97 0.15 -17.19
CA ILE A 217 1.86 -0.79 -17.10
C ILE A 217 0.70 -0.35 -17.99
N VAL A 218 0.34 0.93 -18.00
CA VAL A 218 -0.86 1.41 -18.73
C VAL A 218 -0.56 1.85 -20.16
N THR A 219 0.70 2.10 -20.52
CA THR A 219 1.12 2.38 -21.91
C THR A 219 1.56 1.14 -22.67
N GLY A 220 1.78 0.00 -21.98
CA GLY A 220 2.25 -1.24 -22.60
C GLY A 220 3.78 -1.30 -22.80
N GLU A 221 4.53 -0.35 -22.22
CA GLU A 221 6.01 -0.29 -22.29
C GLU A 221 6.70 -1.07 -21.14
N GLY A 222 5.99 -2.01 -20.51
CA GLY A 222 6.53 -2.83 -19.42
C GLY A 222 7.42 -3.97 -19.92
N GLU A 223 8.53 -4.22 -19.22
CA GLU A 223 9.36 -5.42 -19.43
C GLU A 223 8.63 -6.69 -18.93
N GLU A 224 8.95 -7.87 -19.48
CA GLU A 224 8.46 -9.15 -18.94
C GLU A 224 8.82 -9.26 -17.45
N SER A 225 7.82 -9.51 -16.61
CA SER A 225 7.94 -9.58 -15.16
C SER A 225 7.85 -11.03 -14.74
N SER A 226 8.88 -11.52 -14.05
CA SER A 226 8.87 -12.84 -13.43
C SER A 226 8.10 -12.78 -12.10
N ILE A 227 6.78 -12.78 -12.18
CA ILE A 227 5.96 -13.14 -11.02
C ILE A 227 6.06 -14.66 -10.89
N TYR A 228 6.74 -15.11 -9.84
CA TYR A 228 6.80 -16.51 -9.44
C TYR A 228 5.83 -16.77 -8.30
#